data_AF-A0A0R2VH16-F1
#
_entry.id   AF-A0A0R2VH16-F1
#
_cell.length_a   1.000
_cell.length_b   1.000
_cell.length_c   1.000
_cell.angle_alpha   90.00
_cell.angle_beta   90.00
_cell.angle_gamma   90.00
#
_symmetry.space_group_name_H-M   'P 1'
#
loop_
_entity.id
_entity.type
_entity.pdbx_description
1 polymer ?
#
loop_
_entity_poly.entity_id
_entity_poly.type
_entity_poly.pdbx_seq_one_letter_code
_entity_poly.pdbx_strand_id
1 'polypeptide(L)' 'MLIIDAREAESIDKALKNYKKKFEKAGILRELRRRQSFTKPSIERRTEILKAQYRQEMQNKED' A
#
# COMPACT_ATOMS: atom_id res chain seq x y z
N MET A 1 -7.51 -13.11 3.79
CA MET A 1 -7.69 -13.05 5.26
C MET A 1 -6.32 -13.16 5.89
N LEU A 2 -5.89 -12.22 6.73
CA LEU A 2 -4.56 -12.26 7.35
C LEU A 2 -4.64 -13.09 8.63
N ILE A 3 -4.08 -14.29 8.59
CA ILE A 3 -3.98 -15.18 9.75
C ILE A 3 -2.59 -14.99 10.38
N ILE A 4 -2.58 -14.85 11.70
CA ILE A 4 -1.35 -14.77 12.50
C ILE A 4 -1.49 -15.76 13.64
N ASP A 5 -0.54 -16.69 13.73
CA ASP A 5 -0.45 -17.61 14.83
C ASP A 5 0.05 -16.90 16.09
N ALA A 6 -0.84 -16.72 17.05
CA ALA A 6 -0.52 -16.15 18.35
C ALA A 6 0.40 -17.06 19.20
N ARG A 7 0.54 -18.34 18.82
CA ARG A 7 1.38 -19.33 19.51
C ARG A 7 2.88 -19.11 19.30
N GLU A 8 3.29 -18.46 18.20
CA GLU A 8 4.69 -18.13 17.92
C GLU A 8 5.12 -16.76 18.49
N ALA A 9 4.15 -15.92 18.89
CA ALA A 9 4.43 -14.61 19.45
C ALA A 9 4.44 -14.71 20.98
N GLU A 10 5.62 -14.65 21.58
CA GLU A 10 5.86 -14.69 23.04
C GLU A 10 5.01 -13.67 23.84
N SER A 11 4.49 -12.62 23.19
CA SER A 11 3.57 -11.63 23.77
C SER A 11 2.54 -11.14 22.75
N ILE A 12 1.33 -10.84 23.22
CA ILE A 12 0.19 -10.29 22.46
C ILE A 12 0.58 -9.02 21.69
N ASP A 13 1.39 -8.16 22.29
CA ASP A 13 1.83 -6.91 21.65
C ASP A 13 2.67 -7.15 20.40
N LYS A 14 3.52 -8.20 20.43
CA LYS A 14 4.35 -8.61 19.29
C LYS A 14 3.47 -9.16 18.17
N ALA A 15 2.43 -9.93 18.50
CA ALA A 15 1.45 -10.43 17.55
C ALA A 15 0.68 -9.28 16.87
N LEU A 16 0.22 -8.29 17.65
CA LEU A 16 -0.48 -7.11 17.13
C LEU A 16 0.40 -6.25 16.21
N LYS A 17 1.68 -6.05 16.57
CA LYS A 17 2.63 -5.33 15.72
C LYS A 17 2.86 -6.05 14.39
N ASN A 18 2.99 -7.37 14.42
CA ASN A 18 3.12 -8.19 13.21
C ASN A 18 1.85 -8.18 12.36
N TYR A 19 0.67 -8.18 12.99
CA TYR A 19 -0.61 -7.98 12.33
C TYR A 19 -0.68 -6.66 11.60
N LYS A 20 -0.38 -5.57 12.29
CA LYS A 20 -0.38 -4.24 11.71
C LYS A 20 0.55 -4.15 10.50
N LYS A 21 1.77 -4.69 10.60
CA LYS A 21 2.71 -4.74 9.47
C LYS A 21 2.18 -5.58 8.29
N LYS A 22 1.62 -6.76 8.55
CA LYS A 22 1.02 -7.61 7.49
C LYS A 22 -0.18 -6.92 6.85
N PHE A 23 -1.00 -6.21 7.63
CA PHE A 23 -2.16 -5.46 7.17
C PHE A 23 -1.79 -4.25 6.30
N GLU A 24 -0.79 -3.48 6.73
CA GLU A 24 -0.24 -2.38 5.94
C GLU A 24 0.40 -2.88 4.64
N LYS A 25 1.17 -3.98 4.69
CA LYS A 25 1.77 -4.60 3.51
C LYS A 25 0.73 -5.13 2.53
N ALA A 26 -0.37 -5.68 3.03
CA ALA A 26 -1.48 -6.14 2.20
C ALA A 26 -2.22 -4.99 1.51
N GLY A 27 -2.07 -3.75 1.97
CA GLY A 27 -2.62 -2.57 1.29
C GLY A 27 -4.15 -2.51 1.23
N ILE A 28 -4.85 -3.31 2.05
CA ILE A 28 -6.31 -3.49 2.02
C ILE A 28 -7.04 -2.15 2.14
N LEU A 29 -6.60 -1.25 3.02
CA LEU A 29 -7.20 0.09 3.16
C LEU A 29 -7.03 0.96 1.91
N ARG A 30 -5.93 0.80 1.16
CA ARG A 30 -5.69 1.55 -0.07
C ARG A 30 -6.59 1.02 -1.18
N GLU A 31 -6.73 -0.29 -1.26
CA GLU A 31 -7.62 -0.94 -2.22
C GLU A 31 -9.09 -0.63 -1.95
N LEU A 32 -9.52 -0.69 -0.68
CA LEU A 32 -10.86 -0.30 -0.27
C LEU A 32 -11.18 1.13 -0.72
N ARG A 33 -10.29 2.09 -0.41
CA ARG A 33 -10.44 3.49 -0.83
C ARG A 33 -10.47 3.65 -2.35
N ARG A 34 -9.64 2.91 -3.10
CA ARG A 34 -9.67 2.95 -4.58
C ARG A 34 -10.99 2.43 -5.13
N ARG A 35 -11.58 1.39 -4.51
CA ARG A 35 -12.83 0.76 -4.96
C ARG A 35 -14.09 1.51 -4.53
N GLN A 36 -14.00 2.47 -3.60
CA GLN A 36 -15.14 3.27 -3.15
C GLN A 36 -15.78 4.11 -4.26
N SER A 37 -15.02 4.48 -5.29
CA SER A 37 -15.51 5.27 -6.41
C SER A 37 -15.07 4.68 -7.75
N PHE A 38 -15.91 4.87 -8.78
CA PHE A 38 -15.54 4.49 -10.13
C PHE A 38 -14.57 5.52 -10.71
N THR A 39 -13.38 5.07 -11.09
CA THR A 39 -12.39 5.88 -11.80
C THR A 39 -12.30 5.40 -13.25
N LYS A 40 -12.46 6.31 -14.22
CA LYS A 40 -12.36 5.96 -15.64
C LYS A 40 -10.93 5.47 -15.96
N PRO A 41 -10.76 4.44 -16.80
CA PRO A 41 -9.43 3.91 -17.15
C PRO A 41 -8.47 4.98 -17.73
N SER A 42 -9.01 5.94 -18.47
CA SER A 42 -8.24 7.06 -19.02
C SER A 42 -7.67 7.98 -17.94
N ILE A 43 -8.40 8.18 -16.85
CA ILE A 43 -7.95 9.00 -15.72
C ILE A 43 -6.90 8.24 -14.93
N GLU A 44 -7.10 6.94 -14.67
CA GLU A 44 -6.09 6.11 -13.99
C GLU A 44 -4.75 6.13 -14.74
N ARG A 45 -4.77 5.88 -16.06
CA ARG A 45 -3.56 5.91 -16.90
C ARG A 45 -2.88 7.28 -16.92
N ARG A 46 -3.66 8.36 -16.96
CA ARG A 46 -3.10 9.73 -16.87
C ARG A 46 -2.35 9.94 -15.55
N THR A 47 -2.95 9.54 -14.42
CA THR A 47 -2.31 9.70 -13.11
C THR A 47 -1.03 8.88 -12.97
N GLU A 48 -0.97 7.69 -13.60
CA GLU A 48 0.22 6.85 -13.61
C GLU A 48 1.38 7.50 -14.35
N ILE A 49 1.13 8.05 -15.55
CA ILE A 49 2.14 8.72 -16.38
C ILE A 49 2.68 9.96 -15.67
N LEU A 50 1.81 10.82 -15.14
CA LEU A 50 2.22 12.02 -14.41
C LEU A 50 3.10 11.68 -13.20
N LYS A 51 2.75 10.62 -12.46
CA LYS A 51 3.55 10.16 -11.33
C LYS A 51 4.90 9.56 -11.76
N ALA A 52 4.97 8.94 -12.93
CA ALA A 52 6.23 8.44 -13.48
C ALA A 52 7.15 9.59 -13.90
N GLN A 53 6.61 10.58 -14.63
CA GLN A 53 7.35 11.79 -15.01
C GLN A 53 7.91 12.53 -13.80
N TYR A 54 7.09 12.78 -12.78
CA TYR A 54 7.53 13.43 -11.56
C TYR A 54 8.70 12.69 -10.88
N ARG A 55 8.62 11.35 -10.79
CA ARG A 55 9.70 10.55 -10.20
C ARG A 55 10.98 10.63 -11.03
N GLN A 56 10.87 10.57 -12.36
CA GLN A 56 12.02 10.70 -13.25
C GLN A 56 12.69 12.07 -13.11
N GLU A 57 11.90 13.15 -13.06
CA GLU A 57 12.42 14.50 -12.86
C GLU A 57 13.15 14.65 -11.53
N MET A 58 12.62 14.07 -10.45
CA MET A 58 13.27 14.10 -9.14
C MET A 58 14.59 13.34 -9.15
N GLN A 59 14.63 12.16 -9.79
CA GLN A 59 15.85 11.36 -9.89
C GLN A 59 16.93 12.07 -10.73
N ASN A 60 16.55 12.66 -11.87
CA ASN A 60 17.45 13.43 -12.73
C ASN A 60 17.98 14.72 -12.08
N LYS A 61 17.36 15.20 -10.99
CA LYS A 61 17.85 16.36 -10.23
C LYS A 61 18.83 15.98 -9.12
N GLU A 62 18.84 14.71 -8.72
CA GLU A 62 19.74 14.18 -7.70
C GLU A 62 21.06 13.68 -8.30
N ASP A 63 21.06 13.31 -9.59
CA ASP A 63 22.24 13.04 -10.42
C ASP A 63 22.92 14.33 -10.92
#